data_AF-A0A8T3ZTK6-F1
#
_entry.id   AF-A0A8T3ZTK6-F1
#
_cell.length_a   1.000
_cell.length_b   1.000
_cell.length_c   1.000
_cell.angle_alpha   90.00
_cell.angle_beta   90.00
_cell.angle_gamma   90.00
#
_symmetry.space_group_name_H-M   'P 1'
#
loop_
_entity.id
_entity.type
_entity.pdbx_description
1 polymer ?
#
loop_
_entity_poly.entity_id
_entity_poly.type
_entity_poly.pdbx_seq_one_letter_code
_entity_poly.pdbx_strand_id
1 'polypeptide(L)'
;MEQKTGSRPGNAIGKILLLWPLVFIPITLYAVTQFGNPAGNAVLGALFLYLLAFKSGLRARRLIVALAVLGMIFETANVAAGIYKYSGTIGAPVWIALGWAILGWWVSELMPQFSKIGFKPAFVAASTALVAFPFLNHTLGLSTPIAIAGLYALSLSSQMPFAAFAFTSLFAMLAEYSGTAFGAWKYFDLSGSGVAVPPDLAGLAMGYSVVMAFCFWISGYEKGVQ
;
A
#
# COMPACT_ATOMS: atom_id res chain seq x y z
N MET A 1 -40.61 -3.16 -8.28
CA MET A 1 -39.85 -2.14 -9.03
C MET A 1 -38.38 -2.52 -8.97
N GLU A 2 -37.90 -3.19 -10.00
CA GLU A 2 -36.48 -3.52 -10.15
C GLU A 2 -35.69 -2.24 -10.44
N GLN A 3 -34.81 -1.85 -9.53
CA GLN A 3 -33.77 -0.88 -9.84
C GLN A 3 -32.77 -1.56 -10.79
N LYS A 4 -32.95 -1.34 -12.10
CA LYS A 4 -31.93 -1.56 -13.10
C LYS A 4 -30.70 -0.73 -12.72
N THR A 5 -29.72 -1.37 -12.09
CA THR A 5 -28.36 -0.85 -11.97
C THR A 5 -27.79 -0.71 -13.36
N GLY A 6 -27.92 0.49 -13.93
CA GLY A 6 -27.28 0.85 -15.18
C GLY A 6 -25.77 0.62 -15.04
N SER A 7 -25.27 -0.41 -15.73
CA SER A 7 -23.84 -0.61 -15.96
C SER A 7 -23.33 0.62 -16.71
N ARG A 8 -22.71 1.56 -16.00
CA ARG A 8 -22.05 2.69 -16.64
C ARG A 8 -20.90 2.17 -17.53
N PRO A 9 -20.75 2.72 -18.75
CA PRO A 9 -19.73 2.31 -19.70
C PRO A 9 -18.33 2.41 -19.06
N GLY A 10 -17.46 1.46 -19.39
CA GLY A 10 -16.13 1.26 -18.81
C GLY A 10 -15.35 2.55 -18.62
N ASN A 11 -15.38 3.07 -17.40
CA ASN A 11 -14.97 4.43 -17.11
C ASN A 11 -13.43 4.48 -17.09
N ALA A 12 -12.81 5.15 -18.06
CA ALA A 12 -11.36 5.35 -18.11
C ALA A 12 -10.81 5.92 -16.78
N ILE A 13 -11.63 6.71 -16.08
CA ILE A 13 -11.36 7.24 -14.74
C ILE A 13 -11.17 6.12 -13.69
N GLY A 14 -11.99 5.07 -13.74
CA GLY A 14 -11.83 3.90 -12.86
C GLY A 14 -10.54 3.11 -13.16
N LYS A 15 -10.09 3.10 -14.43
CA LYS A 15 -8.81 2.52 -14.84
C LYS A 15 -7.60 3.36 -14.40
N ILE A 16 -7.75 4.69 -14.36
CA ILE A 16 -6.71 5.60 -13.86
C ILE A 16 -6.56 5.46 -12.33
N LEU A 17 -7.67 5.33 -11.59
CA LEU A 17 -7.64 5.08 -10.14
C LEU A 17 -6.94 3.77 -9.76
N LEU A 18 -6.98 2.76 -10.64
CA LEU A 18 -6.25 1.50 -10.47
C LEU A 18 -4.73 1.71 -10.54
N LEU A 19 -4.24 2.60 -11.39
CA LEU A 19 -2.79 2.86 -11.54
C LEU A 19 -2.28 3.96 -10.62
N TRP A 20 -3.17 4.80 -10.10
CA TRP A 20 -2.82 5.97 -9.30
C TRP A 20 -1.84 5.67 -8.16
N PRO A 21 -1.98 4.58 -7.40
CA PRO A 21 -1.09 4.37 -6.27
C PRO A 21 0.33 3.97 -6.65
N LEU A 22 0.48 3.27 -7.77
CA LEU A 22 1.77 2.88 -8.33
C LEU A 22 2.63 4.10 -8.70
N VAL A 23 1.97 5.23 -8.98
CA VAL A 23 2.62 6.49 -9.34
C VAL A 23 2.71 7.43 -8.14
N PHE A 24 1.64 7.50 -7.34
CA PHE A 24 1.53 8.44 -6.23
C PHE A 24 2.52 8.17 -5.10
N ILE A 25 2.76 6.89 -4.77
CA ILE A 25 3.69 6.51 -3.70
C ILE A 25 5.13 6.96 -4.04
N PRO A 26 5.71 6.60 -5.21
CA PRO A 26 7.04 7.08 -5.59
C PRO A 26 7.15 8.60 -5.64
N ILE A 27 6.16 9.31 -6.18
CA ILE A 27 6.17 10.78 -6.27
C ILE A 27 6.19 11.40 -4.88
N THR A 28 5.37 10.89 -3.96
CA THR A 28 5.32 11.40 -2.58
C THR A 28 6.66 11.20 -1.89
N LEU A 29 7.26 10.02 -2.04
CA LEU A 29 8.55 9.71 -1.42
C LEU A 29 9.68 10.55 -2.01
N TYR A 30 9.68 10.77 -3.32
CA TYR A 30 10.58 11.71 -3.98
C TYR A 30 10.40 13.14 -3.44
N ALA A 31 9.16 13.62 -3.28
CA ALA A 31 8.91 14.95 -2.74
C ALA A 31 9.40 15.07 -1.28
N VAL A 32 9.22 14.04 -0.45
CA VAL A 32 9.74 14.03 0.92
C VAL A 32 11.27 14.05 0.95
N THR A 33 11.94 13.36 0.03
CA THR A 33 13.41 13.35 0.03
C THR A 33 14.00 14.66 -0.48
N GLN A 34 13.35 15.31 -1.45
CA GLN A 34 13.83 16.59 -2.00
C GLN A 34 13.46 17.80 -1.12
N PHE A 35 12.28 17.80 -0.50
CA PHE A 35 11.72 18.97 0.18
C PHE A 35 11.46 18.75 1.68
N GLY A 36 11.79 17.56 2.20
CA GLY A 36 11.67 17.20 3.60
C GLY A 36 10.27 16.75 4.04
N ASN A 37 10.17 16.34 5.30
CA ASN A 37 8.94 15.88 5.94
C ASN A 37 7.73 16.83 5.81
N PRO A 38 7.88 18.18 5.85
CA PRO A 38 6.75 19.09 5.66
C PRO A 38 6.06 18.95 4.30
N ALA A 39 6.80 18.63 3.23
CA ALA A 39 6.23 18.44 1.90
C ALA A 39 5.32 17.20 1.85
N GLY A 40 5.75 16.09 2.46
CA GLY A 40 4.91 14.90 2.62
C GLY A 40 3.64 15.20 3.42
N ASN A 41 3.77 15.95 4.53
CA ASN A 41 2.63 16.33 5.35
C ASN A 41 1.63 17.19 4.58
N ALA A 42 2.10 18.13 3.76
CA ALA A 42 1.24 18.99 2.95
C ALA A 42 0.50 18.19 1.87
N VAL A 43 1.22 17.39 1.08
CA VAL A 43 0.64 16.60 -0.02
C VAL A 43 -0.35 15.57 0.50
N LEU A 44 0.05 14.75 1.47
CA LEU A 44 -0.82 13.72 2.01
C LEU A 44 -1.90 14.30 2.92
N GLY A 45 -1.63 15.40 3.61
CA GLY A 45 -2.61 16.07 4.48
C GLY A 45 -3.75 16.69 3.67
N ALA A 46 -3.43 17.40 2.59
CA ALA A 46 -4.44 17.94 1.68
C ALA A 46 -5.30 16.82 1.07
N LEU A 47 -4.66 15.75 0.59
CA LEU A 47 -5.36 14.61 0.03
C LEU A 47 -6.24 13.91 1.08
N PHE A 48 -5.70 13.67 2.28
CA PHE A 48 -6.44 13.07 3.39
C PHE A 48 -7.70 13.86 3.75
N LEU A 49 -7.58 15.17 3.95
CA LEU A 49 -8.72 16.03 4.29
C LEU A 49 -9.76 16.03 3.17
N TYR A 50 -9.33 16.11 1.92
CA TYR A 50 -10.22 16.04 0.76
C TYR A 50 -10.98 14.71 0.71
N LEU A 51 -10.27 13.58 0.88
CA LEU A 51 -10.87 12.25 0.83
C LEU A 51 -11.84 12.02 2.00
N LEU A 52 -11.46 12.45 3.20
CA LEU A 52 -12.28 12.28 4.40
C LEU A 52 -13.56 13.11 4.31
N ALA A 53 -13.44 14.40 3.95
CA ALA A 53 -14.58 15.32 3.91
C ALA A 53 -15.53 15.05 2.74
N PHE A 54 -15.01 14.80 1.53
CA PHE A 54 -15.81 14.87 0.31
C PHE A 54 -15.98 13.55 -0.45
N LYS A 55 -15.13 12.53 -0.22
CA LYS A 55 -15.17 11.29 -1.02
C LYS A 55 -15.55 10.04 -0.24
N SER A 56 -15.27 9.99 1.05
CA SER A 56 -15.39 8.75 1.83
C SER A 56 -16.77 8.62 2.49
N GLY A 57 -17.45 7.50 2.26
CA GLY A 57 -18.61 7.10 3.06
C GLY A 57 -18.25 6.73 4.49
N LEU A 58 -19.24 6.56 5.39
CA LEU A 58 -19.00 6.33 6.82
C LEU A 58 -18.07 5.14 7.11
N ARG A 59 -18.23 4.01 6.40
CA ARG A 59 -17.35 2.85 6.56
C ARG A 59 -15.92 3.13 6.11
N ALA A 60 -15.74 3.79 4.96
CA ALA A 60 -14.42 4.16 4.45
C ALA A 60 -13.72 5.14 5.39
N ARG A 61 -14.43 6.13 5.92
CA ARG A 61 -13.90 7.06 6.95
C ARG A 61 -13.39 6.32 8.18
N ARG A 62 -14.13 5.32 8.68
CA ARG A 62 -13.69 4.49 9.81
C ARG A 62 -12.42 3.71 9.50
N LEU A 63 -12.33 3.10 8.32
CA LEU A 63 -11.15 2.36 7.89
C LEU A 63 -9.93 3.28 7.72
N ILE A 64 -10.11 4.43 7.09
CA ILE A 64 -9.08 5.47 6.91
C ILE A 64 -8.53 5.92 8.27
N VAL A 65 -9.39 6.22 9.23
CA VAL A 65 -8.97 6.67 10.58
C VAL A 65 -8.30 5.54 11.36
N ALA A 66 -8.87 4.33 11.31
CA ALA A 66 -8.27 3.15 11.95
C ALA A 66 -6.84 2.91 11.47
N LEU A 67 -6.64 2.94 10.14
CA LEU A 67 -5.32 2.75 9.55
C LEU A 67 -4.35 3.88 9.88
N ALA A 68 -4.83 5.14 9.89
CA ALA A 68 -3.99 6.27 10.29
C ALA A 68 -3.41 6.07 11.71
N VAL A 69 -4.27 5.70 12.65
CA VAL A 69 -3.91 5.56 14.07
C VAL A 69 -3.03 4.33 14.28
N LEU A 70 -3.46 3.17 13.79
CA LEU A 70 -2.78 1.91 14.05
C LEU A 70 -1.50 1.76 13.23
N GLY A 71 -1.49 2.26 12.00
CA GLY A 71 -0.27 2.37 11.20
C GLY A 71 0.76 3.24 11.91
N MET A 72 0.37 4.41 12.41
CA MET A 72 1.28 5.28 13.17
C MET A 72 1.86 4.60 14.43
N ILE A 73 1.03 3.86 15.18
CA ILE A 73 1.48 3.12 16.37
C ILE A 73 2.50 2.05 15.96
N PHE A 74 2.20 1.26 14.92
CA PHE A 74 3.08 0.22 14.41
C PHE A 74 4.44 0.80 13.97
N GLU A 75 4.42 1.85 13.18
CA GLU A 75 5.62 2.50 12.64
C GLU A 75 6.46 3.13 13.77
N THR A 76 5.80 3.77 14.73
CA THR A 76 6.48 4.34 15.91
C THR A 76 7.12 3.24 16.75
N ALA A 77 6.45 2.10 16.93
CA ALA A 77 6.99 0.96 17.66
C ALA A 77 8.23 0.38 16.97
N ASN A 78 8.22 0.26 15.64
CA ASN A 78 9.38 -0.23 14.89
C ASN A 78 10.57 0.73 14.96
N VAL A 79 10.32 2.04 14.86
CA VAL A 79 11.38 3.06 15.04
C VAL A 79 11.94 3.01 16.46
N ALA A 80 11.07 2.89 17.47
CA ALA A 80 11.48 2.79 18.88
C ALA A 80 12.27 1.50 19.18
N ALA A 81 11.93 0.40 18.51
CA ALA A 81 12.67 -0.87 18.55
C ALA A 81 13.99 -0.83 17.77
N GLY A 82 14.28 0.26 17.04
CA GLY A 82 15.50 0.43 16.27
C GLY A 82 15.54 -0.30 14.93
N ILE A 83 14.40 -0.79 14.43
CA ILE A 83 14.31 -1.56 13.17
C ILE A 83 14.69 -0.67 11.97
N TYR A 84 14.23 0.58 11.95
CA TYR A 84 14.59 1.56 10.92
C TYR A 84 14.49 3.00 11.46
N LYS A 85 15.06 3.94 10.69
CA LYS A 85 14.95 5.39 10.96
C LYS A 85 14.54 6.14 9.70
N TYR A 86 13.67 7.12 9.87
CA TYR A 86 13.30 8.06 8.81
C TYR A 86 14.33 9.19 8.70
N SER A 87 14.49 9.70 7.49
CA SER A 87 15.37 10.82 7.23
C SER A 87 14.87 12.10 7.90
N GLY A 88 15.76 12.76 8.64
CA GLY A 88 15.49 14.09 9.23
C GLY A 88 14.47 14.11 10.37
N THR A 89 14.21 12.98 11.05
CA THR A 89 13.32 12.91 12.22
C THR A 89 13.73 11.78 13.17
N ILE A 90 13.39 11.92 14.46
CA ILE A 90 13.65 10.93 15.51
C ILE A 90 12.54 9.85 15.54
N GLY A 91 11.30 10.24 15.22
CA GLY A 91 10.14 9.34 15.22
C GLY A 91 9.51 9.19 13.84
N ALA A 92 8.48 8.35 13.74
CA ALA A 92 7.69 8.23 12.54
C ALA A 92 7.03 9.59 12.19
N PRO A 93 7.24 10.13 10.98
CA PRO A 93 6.67 11.41 10.60
C PRO A 93 5.18 11.28 10.28
N VAL A 94 4.42 12.37 10.46
CA VAL A 94 2.95 12.39 10.29
C VAL A 94 2.50 11.89 8.91
N TRP A 95 3.26 12.18 7.86
CA TRP A 95 2.93 11.72 6.50
C TRP A 95 2.90 10.19 6.37
N ILE A 96 3.58 9.43 7.23
CA ILE A 96 3.45 7.96 7.26
C ILE A 96 2.04 7.55 7.71
N ALA A 97 1.54 8.14 8.79
CA ALA A 97 0.16 7.92 9.25
C ALA A 97 -0.87 8.29 8.16
N LEU A 98 -0.62 9.39 7.44
CA LEU A 98 -1.46 9.82 6.32
C LEU A 98 -1.37 8.87 5.12
N GLY A 99 -0.21 8.27 4.86
CA GLY A 99 -0.04 7.21 3.86
C GLY A 99 -0.89 5.98 4.17
N TRP A 100 -0.88 5.52 5.43
CA TRP A 100 -1.75 4.45 5.91
C TRP A 100 -3.24 4.76 5.75
N ALA A 101 -3.64 6.01 6.04
CA ALA A 101 -5.00 6.48 5.81
C ALA A 101 -5.40 6.40 4.33
N ILE A 102 -4.55 6.88 3.42
CA ILE A 102 -4.81 6.88 1.98
C ILE A 102 -4.90 5.45 1.43
N LEU A 103 -4.10 4.52 1.96
CA LEU A 103 -4.23 3.10 1.68
C LEU A 103 -5.62 2.57 2.03
N GLY A 104 -6.15 2.94 3.20
CA GLY A 104 -7.51 2.60 3.60
C GLY A 104 -8.58 3.09 2.61
N TRP A 105 -8.41 4.30 2.08
CA TRP A 105 -9.29 4.83 1.05
C TRP A 105 -9.15 4.03 -0.26
N TRP A 106 -7.94 3.77 -0.74
CA TRP A 106 -7.75 2.99 -1.97
C TRP A 106 -8.33 1.60 -1.89
N VAL A 107 -8.11 0.90 -0.76
CA VAL A 107 -8.71 -0.41 -0.54
C VAL A 107 -10.24 -0.31 -0.57
N SER A 108 -10.83 0.73 0.04
CA SER A 108 -12.28 0.93 0.02
C SER A 108 -12.85 1.16 -1.38
N GLU A 109 -12.16 1.95 -2.22
CA GLU A 109 -12.63 2.36 -3.54
C GLU A 109 -12.37 1.29 -4.60
N LEU A 110 -11.30 0.50 -4.46
CA LEU A 110 -10.91 -0.53 -5.41
C LEU A 110 -11.51 -1.89 -5.08
N MET A 111 -12.12 -2.05 -3.91
CA MET A 111 -12.81 -3.28 -3.52
C MET A 111 -13.83 -3.78 -4.56
N PRO A 112 -14.67 -2.93 -5.19
CA PRO A 112 -15.58 -3.39 -6.24
C PRO A 112 -14.88 -3.87 -7.51
N GLN A 113 -13.58 -3.64 -7.67
CA GLN A 113 -12.77 -4.12 -8.80
C GLN A 113 -12.07 -5.44 -8.50
N PHE A 114 -11.97 -5.83 -7.23
CA PHE A 114 -11.41 -7.12 -6.85
C PHE A 114 -12.28 -8.26 -7.37
N SER A 115 -11.65 -9.40 -7.69
CA SER A 115 -12.29 -10.60 -8.24
C SER A 115 -12.93 -10.47 -9.63
N LYS A 116 -12.80 -9.33 -10.31
CA LYS A 116 -13.33 -9.17 -11.69
C LYS A 116 -12.46 -9.81 -12.76
N ILE A 117 -11.22 -10.16 -12.41
CA ILE A 117 -10.27 -10.85 -13.28
C ILE A 117 -10.23 -12.32 -12.85
N GLY A 118 -10.23 -13.26 -13.80
CA GLY A 118 -10.07 -14.67 -13.47
C GLY A 118 -8.73 -14.95 -12.77
N PHE A 119 -8.77 -15.64 -11.63
CA PHE A 119 -7.57 -15.99 -10.86
C PHE A 119 -6.56 -16.83 -11.65
N LYS A 120 -7.02 -17.87 -12.36
CA LYS A 120 -6.16 -18.74 -13.18
C LYS A 120 -5.30 -17.96 -14.21
N PRO A 121 -5.87 -17.13 -15.10
CA PRO A 121 -5.06 -16.39 -16.07
C PRO A 121 -4.14 -15.35 -15.42
N ALA A 122 -4.58 -14.67 -14.35
CA ALA A 122 -3.74 -13.71 -13.64
C ALA A 122 -2.56 -14.38 -12.92
N PHE A 123 -2.79 -15.53 -12.28
CA PHE A 123 -1.76 -16.32 -11.62
C PHE A 123 -0.76 -16.92 -12.62
N VAL A 124 -1.25 -17.45 -13.74
CA VAL A 124 -0.37 -17.97 -14.81
C VAL A 124 0.48 -16.85 -15.41
N ALA A 125 -0.10 -15.68 -15.68
CA ALA A 125 0.65 -14.53 -16.21
C ALA A 125 1.69 -14.03 -15.22
N ALA A 126 1.32 -13.85 -13.95
CA ALA A 126 2.23 -13.39 -12.89
C ALA A 126 3.37 -14.39 -12.65
N SER A 127 3.06 -15.69 -12.54
CA SER A 127 4.05 -16.74 -12.31
C SER A 127 4.98 -16.91 -13.51
N THR A 128 4.44 -16.85 -14.73
CA THR A 128 5.26 -16.90 -15.95
C THR A 128 6.18 -15.70 -16.04
N ALA A 129 5.70 -14.49 -15.72
CA ALA A 129 6.53 -13.30 -15.73
C ALA A 129 7.63 -13.35 -14.67
N LEU A 130 7.30 -13.83 -13.45
CA LEU A 130 8.25 -14.01 -12.35
C LEU A 130 9.34 -15.04 -12.63
N VAL A 131 9.02 -16.13 -13.34
CA VAL A 131 9.98 -17.18 -13.69
C VAL A 131 10.76 -16.82 -14.95
N ALA A 132 10.11 -16.32 -16.01
CA ALA A 132 10.77 -16.09 -17.29
C ALA A 132 11.73 -14.90 -17.27
N PHE A 133 11.38 -13.80 -16.59
CA PHE A 133 12.18 -12.57 -16.69
C PHE A 133 13.56 -12.61 -16.00
N PRO A 134 13.72 -13.20 -14.81
CA PRO A 134 15.05 -13.38 -14.21
C PRO A 134 15.98 -14.22 -15.09
N PHE A 135 15.43 -15.22 -15.80
CA PHE A 135 16.18 -16.08 -16.71
C PHE A 135 16.55 -15.39 -18.03
N LEU A 136 15.72 -14.45 -18.52
CA LEU A 136 15.94 -13.76 -19.79
C LEU A 136 16.82 -12.50 -19.68
N ASN A 137 16.83 -11.81 -18.53
CA ASN A 137 17.47 -10.49 -18.41
C ASN A 137 18.72 -10.45 -17.51
N HIS A 138 19.12 -11.56 -16.89
CA HIS A 138 20.31 -11.68 -16.02
C HIS A 138 20.47 -10.58 -14.96
N THR A 139 19.41 -9.85 -14.64
CA THR A 139 19.44 -8.67 -13.77
C THR A 139 18.25 -8.69 -12.82
N LEU A 140 18.55 -8.59 -11.52
CA LEU A 140 17.55 -8.51 -10.45
C LEU A 140 16.79 -7.15 -10.44
N GLY A 141 17.21 -6.19 -11.26
CA GLY A 141 16.59 -4.87 -11.34
C GLY A 141 15.17 -4.90 -11.93
N LEU A 142 14.90 -5.79 -12.90
CA LEU A 142 13.61 -5.91 -13.56
C LEU A 142 12.65 -6.90 -12.87
N SER A 143 13.16 -7.81 -12.03
CA SER A 143 12.32 -8.76 -11.30
C SER A 143 11.43 -8.09 -10.25
N THR A 144 11.88 -6.97 -9.66
CA THR A 144 11.11 -6.23 -8.64
C THR A 144 9.85 -5.56 -9.23
N PRO A 145 9.92 -4.77 -10.32
CA PRO A 145 8.72 -4.26 -11.00
C PRO A 145 7.74 -5.35 -11.46
N ILE A 146 8.26 -6.52 -11.86
CA ILE A 146 7.44 -7.65 -12.32
C ILE A 146 6.74 -8.35 -11.17
N ALA A 147 7.42 -8.51 -10.04
CA ALA A 147 6.80 -9.00 -8.80
C ALA A 147 5.68 -8.07 -8.34
N ILE A 148 5.91 -6.75 -8.40
CA ILE A 148 4.90 -5.71 -8.11
C ILE A 148 3.70 -5.85 -9.07
N ALA A 149 3.94 -5.94 -10.38
CA ALA A 149 2.86 -6.10 -11.37
C ALA A 149 2.09 -7.44 -11.17
N GLY A 150 2.78 -8.52 -10.84
CA GLY A 150 2.19 -9.83 -10.58
C GLY A 150 1.32 -9.86 -9.32
N LEU A 151 1.82 -9.32 -8.20
CA LEU A 151 1.06 -9.17 -6.96
C LEU A 151 -0.16 -8.25 -7.16
N TYR A 152 -0.02 -7.22 -7.98
CA TYR A 152 -1.14 -6.36 -8.36
C TYR A 152 -2.22 -7.12 -9.12
N ALA A 153 -1.86 -7.86 -10.17
CA ALA A 153 -2.81 -8.70 -10.92
C ALA A 153 -3.48 -9.77 -10.03
N LEU A 154 -2.73 -10.35 -9.09
CA LEU A 154 -3.26 -11.31 -8.12
C LEU A 154 -4.25 -10.67 -7.14
N SER A 155 -3.98 -9.45 -6.67
CA SER A 155 -4.92 -8.73 -5.81
C SER A 155 -6.26 -8.44 -6.51
N LEU A 156 -6.22 -8.13 -7.81
CA LEU A 156 -7.41 -7.86 -8.62
C LEU A 156 -8.21 -9.12 -9.01
N SER A 157 -7.61 -10.30 -8.91
CA SER A 157 -8.22 -11.56 -9.32
C SER A 157 -8.67 -12.45 -8.16
N SER A 158 -8.24 -12.11 -6.95
CA SER A 158 -8.57 -12.83 -5.73
C SER A 158 -9.89 -12.38 -5.12
N GLN A 159 -10.49 -13.22 -4.28
CA GLN A 159 -11.64 -12.86 -3.44
C GLN A 159 -11.20 -12.20 -2.14
N MET A 160 -12.09 -11.40 -1.54
CA MET A 160 -11.91 -10.95 -0.16
C MET A 160 -11.88 -12.16 0.79
N PRO A 161 -11.06 -12.15 1.86
CA PRO A 161 -10.16 -11.07 2.30
C PRO A 161 -8.80 -11.07 1.60
N PHE A 162 -8.46 -12.12 0.84
CA PHE A 162 -7.13 -12.30 0.24
C PHE A 162 -6.77 -11.20 -0.77
N ALA A 163 -7.76 -10.64 -1.48
CA ALA A 163 -7.54 -9.49 -2.36
C ALA A 163 -7.02 -8.25 -1.62
N ALA A 164 -7.65 -7.88 -0.49
CA ALA A 164 -7.22 -6.73 0.32
C ALA A 164 -5.83 -6.97 0.95
N PHE A 165 -5.55 -8.21 1.35
CA PHE A 165 -4.22 -8.61 1.81
C PHE A 165 -3.17 -8.42 0.72
N ALA A 166 -3.36 -9.02 -0.46
CA ALA A 166 -2.40 -8.93 -1.56
C ALA A 166 -2.20 -7.49 -2.04
N PHE A 167 -3.29 -6.72 -2.08
CA PHE A 167 -3.24 -5.30 -2.42
C PHE A 167 -2.44 -4.49 -1.40
N THR A 168 -2.64 -4.70 -0.11
CA THR A 168 -1.88 -3.97 0.92
C THR A 168 -0.39 -4.33 0.88
N SER A 169 -0.08 -5.62 0.81
CA SER A 169 1.29 -6.11 0.76
C SER A 169 2.06 -5.51 -0.42
N LEU A 170 1.41 -5.39 -1.58
CA LEU A 170 1.98 -4.72 -2.74
C LEU A 170 2.35 -3.26 -2.46
N PHE A 171 1.46 -2.51 -1.80
CA PHE A 171 1.65 -1.07 -1.58
C PHE A 171 2.73 -0.82 -0.55
N ALA A 172 2.75 -1.63 0.49
CA ALA A 172 3.83 -1.64 1.45
C ALA A 172 5.16 -1.97 0.77
N MET A 173 5.24 -3.02 -0.05
CA MET A 173 6.45 -3.32 -0.81
C MET A 173 6.87 -2.15 -1.71
N LEU A 174 5.93 -1.50 -2.40
CA LEU A 174 6.24 -0.35 -3.24
C LEU A 174 6.80 0.82 -2.41
N ALA A 175 6.21 1.08 -1.24
CA ALA A 175 6.68 2.08 -0.31
C ALA A 175 8.08 1.74 0.21
N GLU A 176 8.33 0.49 0.61
CA GLU A 176 9.63 0.02 1.09
C GLU A 176 10.73 0.14 0.06
N TYR A 177 10.51 -0.37 -1.15
CA TYR A 177 11.50 -0.30 -2.22
C TYR A 177 11.77 1.15 -2.62
N SER A 178 10.72 1.96 -2.78
CA SER A 178 10.89 3.36 -3.19
C SER A 178 11.51 4.19 -2.06
N GLY A 179 11.09 3.99 -0.83
CA GLY A 179 11.55 4.74 0.34
C GLY A 179 13.01 4.48 0.65
N THR A 180 13.43 3.21 0.58
CA THR A 180 14.85 2.85 0.73
C THR A 180 15.68 3.34 -0.46
N ALA A 181 15.20 3.19 -1.70
CA ALA A 181 15.92 3.63 -2.89
C ALA A 181 16.12 5.16 -2.95
N PHE A 182 15.09 5.94 -2.57
CA PHE A 182 15.19 7.40 -2.51
C PHE A 182 15.88 7.92 -1.24
N GLY A 183 16.15 7.06 -0.26
CA GLY A 183 16.77 7.45 1.01
C GLY A 183 15.80 8.15 1.98
N ALA A 184 14.50 7.92 1.84
CA ALA A 184 13.47 8.42 2.76
C ALA A 184 13.58 7.75 4.15
N TRP A 185 13.99 6.48 4.21
CA TRP A 185 14.35 5.77 5.43
C TRP A 185 15.43 4.73 5.18
N LYS A 186 16.04 4.25 6.27
CA LYS A 186 17.05 3.18 6.25
C LYS A 186 16.77 2.16 7.35
N TYR A 187 16.98 0.89 7.03
CA TYR A 187 16.88 -0.24 7.95
C TYR A 187 18.20 -0.49 8.64
N PHE A 188 18.14 -0.93 9.90
CA PHE A 188 19.30 -1.23 10.72
C PHE A 188 19.24 -2.65 11.24
N ASP A 189 20.41 -3.22 11.49
CA ASP A 189 20.51 -4.54 12.07
C ASP A 189 19.97 -4.57 13.50
N LEU A 190 19.24 -5.62 13.85
CA LEU A 190 18.73 -5.83 15.20
C LEU A 190 19.83 -6.21 16.21
N SER A 191 21.05 -6.51 15.74
CA SER A 191 22.18 -6.84 16.61
C SER A 191 22.81 -5.60 17.27
N GLY A 192 22.31 -4.40 16.93
CA GLY A 192 22.73 -3.14 17.55
C GLY A 192 24.04 -2.57 17.01
N SER A 193 24.59 -3.14 15.93
CA SER A 193 25.82 -2.63 15.31
C SER A 193 25.62 -1.30 14.56
N GLY A 194 24.36 -0.91 14.32
CA GLY A 194 24.00 0.34 13.64
C GLY A 194 24.31 0.29 12.15
N VAL A 195 24.53 -0.90 11.60
CA VAL A 195 24.86 -1.12 10.19
C VAL A 195 23.56 -1.11 9.38
N ALA A 196 23.58 -0.39 8.26
CA ALA A 196 22.44 -0.38 7.35
C ALA A 196 22.28 -1.75 6.68
N VAL A 197 21.09 -2.32 6.74
CA VAL A 197 20.78 -3.63 6.14
C VAL A 197 19.62 -3.51 5.15
N PRO A 198 19.46 -4.47 4.22
CA PRO A 198 18.25 -4.56 3.40
C PRO A 198 16.99 -4.76 4.27
N PRO A 199 15.82 -4.29 3.84
CA PRO A 199 14.56 -4.54 4.55
C PRO A 199 14.22 -6.03 4.63
N ASP A 200 13.76 -6.51 5.79
CA ASP A 200 13.10 -7.81 5.91
C ASP A 200 11.66 -7.69 5.39
N LEU A 201 11.51 -7.83 4.07
CA LEU A 201 10.22 -7.70 3.39
C LEU A 201 9.19 -8.73 3.86
N ALA A 202 9.63 -9.91 4.31
CA ALA A 202 8.71 -10.95 4.78
C ALA A 202 8.13 -10.60 6.16
N GLY A 203 9.00 -10.17 7.10
CA GLY A 203 8.59 -9.69 8.41
C GLY A 203 7.69 -8.46 8.32
N LEU A 204 8.06 -7.48 7.48
CA LEU A 204 7.27 -6.27 7.24
C LEU A 204 5.90 -6.60 6.63
N ALA A 205 5.85 -7.43 5.59
CA ALA A 205 4.58 -7.84 4.96
C ALA A 205 3.64 -8.52 5.97
N MET A 206 4.16 -9.35 6.87
CA MET A 206 3.37 -9.96 7.93
C MET A 206 2.83 -8.91 8.92
N GLY A 207 3.68 -8.00 9.41
CA GLY A 207 3.27 -6.94 10.33
C GLY A 207 2.17 -6.03 9.74
N TYR A 208 2.36 -5.58 8.50
CA TYR A 208 1.39 -4.78 7.77
C TYR A 208 0.05 -5.51 7.57
N SER A 209 0.11 -6.80 7.30
CA SER A 209 -1.10 -7.61 7.13
C SER A 209 -1.91 -7.76 8.42
N VAL A 210 -1.23 -7.87 9.58
CA VAL A 210 -1.89 -7.91 10.88
C VAL A 210 -2.56 -6.56 11.19
N VAL A 211 -1.87 -5.44 10.94
CA VAL A 211 -2.44 -4.10 11.09
C VAL A 211 -3.70 -3.96 10.23
N MET A 212 -3.64 -4.38 8.97
CA MET A 212 -4.80 -4.33 8.07
C MET A 212 -5.97 -5.19 8.55
N ALA A 213 -5.71 -6.44 8.92
CA ALA A 213 -6.76 -7.34 9.40
C ALA A 213 -7.46 -6.76 10.64
N PHE A 214 -6.68 -6.21 11.57
CA PHE A 214 -7.22 -5.56 12.77
C PHE A 214 -8.02 -4.30 12.42
N CYS A 215 -7.53 -3.46 11.50
CA CYS A 215 -8.25 -2.27 11.04
C CYS A 215 -9.60 -2.62 10.41
N PHE A 216 -9.63 -3.67 9.58
CA PHE A 216 -10.84 -4.18 8.94
C PHE A 216 -11.89 -4.65 9.95
N TRP A 217 -11.43 -5.33 11.00
CA TRP A 217 -12.26 -5.78 12.11
C TRP A 217 -12.89 -4.61 12.86
N ILE A 218 -12.07 -3.67 13.36
CA ILE A 218 -12.57 -2.55 14.17
C ILE A 218 -13.38 -1.53 13.36
N SER A 219 -13.11 -1.37 12.07
CA SER A 219 -13.89 -0.50 11.20
C SER A 219 -15.21 -1.13 10.77
N GLY A 220 -15.42 -2.42 11.04
CA GLY A 220 -16.58 -3.20 10.60
C GLY A 220 -16.64 -3.38 9.09
N TYR A 221 -15.49 -3.31 8.40
CA TYR A 221 -15.42 -3.42 6.94
C TYR A 221 -15.66 -4.86 6.46
N GLU A 222 -15.37 -5.84 7.31
CA GLU A 222 -15.63 -7.27 7.08
C GLU A 222 -17.12 -7.61 6.99
N LYS A 223 -18.00 -6.86 7.68
CA LYS A 223 -19.43 -7.17 7.83
C LYS A 223 -20.30 -6.75 6.64
N GLY A 224 -19.70 -6.20 5.59
CA GLY A 224 -20.40 -5.63 4.44
C GLY A 224 -20.08 -6.29 3.10
N VAL A 225 -19.42 -7.45 3.10
CA VAL A 225 -19.02 -8.22 1.91
C VAL A 225 -19.99 -9.38 1.61
N GLN A 226 -21.13 -9.43 2.31
CA GLN A 226 -22.28 -10.29 1.98
C GLN A 226 -23.29 -9.48 1.18
#